data_AF-A0A5D0RW38-F1
#
_entry.id   AF-A0A5D0RW38-F1
#
_cell.length_a   1.000
_cell.length_b   1.000
_cell.length_c   1.000
_cell.angle_alpha   90.00
_cell.angle_beta   90.00
_cell.angle_gamma   90.00
#
_symmetry.space_group_name_H-M   'P 1'
#
loop_
_entity.id
_entity.type
_entity.pdbx_description
1 polymer ?
#
loop_
_entity_poly.entity_id
_entity_poly.type
_entity_poly.pdbx_seq_one_letter_code
_entity_poly.pdbx_strand_id
1 'polypeptide(L)' 'MTDITPKMKHAAALRELRMRRKVYPRQVKARRMKQADADHEIAVMQAIAEDYAERDLLGGTD' A
#
# COMPACT_ATOMS: atom_id res chain seq x y z
N MET A 1 -2.64 -22.21 -11.84
CA MET A 1 -2.14 -20.90 -11.38
C MET A 1 -3.06 -20.48 -10.25
N THR A 2 -2.54 -19.90 -9.17
CA THR A 2 -3.40 -19.43 -8.08
C THR A 2 -4.11 -18.16 -8.54
N ASP A 3 -5.44 -18.15 -8.53
CA ASP A 3 -6.20 -16.97 -8.89
C ASP A 3 -5.97 -15.87 -7.84
N ILE A 4 -5.52 -14.70 -8.30
CA ILE A 4 -5.19 -13.57 -7.44
C ILE A 4 -6.44 -12.70 -7.26
N THR A 5 -7.12 -12.88 -6.13
CA THR A 5 -8.36 -12.17 -5.82
C THR A 5 -8.14 -10.71 -5.40
N PRO A 6 -9.15 -9.82 -5.52
CA PRO A 6 -9.10 -8.46 -5.00
C PRO A 6 -8.72 -8.39 -3.51
N LYS A 7 -9.24 -9.32 -2.69
CA LYS A 7 -8.90 -9.44 -1.27
C LYS A 7 -7.41 -9.71 -1.04
N MET A 8 -6.78 -10.55 -1.87
CA MET A 8 -5.34 -10.79 -1.80
C MET A 8 -4.52 -9.54 -2.13
N LYS A 9 -4.97 -8.76 -3.13
CA LYS A 9 -4.35 -7.48 -3.51
C LYS A 9 -4.48 -6.44 -2.40
N HIS A 10 -5.67 -6.29 -1.81
CA HIS A 10 -5.90 -5.42 -0.66
C HIS A 10 -4.97 -5.78 0.52
N ALA A 11 -4.90 -7.06 0.88
CA ALA A 11 -4.03 -7.52 1.96
C ALA A 11 -2.54 -7.27 1.67
N ALA A 12 -2.11 -7.36 0.40
CA ALA A 12 -0.76 -7.02 -0.01
C ALA A 12 -0.47 -5.52 0.13
N ALA A 13 -1.38 -4.65 -0.33
CA ALA A 13 -1.26 -3.20 -0.21
C ALA A 13 -1.15 -2.76 1.27
N LEU A 14 -1.96 -3.32 2.16
CA LEU A 14 -1.90 -3.03 3.61
C LEU A 14 -0.59 -3.49 4.26
N ARG A 15 0.00 -4.60 3.81
CA ARG A 15 1.32 -5.03 4.28
C ARG A 15 2.40 -4.04 3.83
N GLU A 16 2.37 -3.65 2.57
CA GLU A 16 3.32 -2.70 2.01
C GLU A 16 3.24 -1.34 2.71
N LEU A 17 2.03 -0.83 2.94
CA LEU A 17 1.81 0.41 3.70
C LEU A 17 2.43 0.33 5.11
N ARG A 18 2.25 -0.78 5.84
CA ARG A 18 2.88 -1.00 7.15
C ARG A 18 4.41 -1.03 7.06
N MET A 19 4.95 -1.68 6.03
CA MET A 19 6.39 -1.74 5.81
C MET A 19 6.98 -0.38 5.49
N ARG A 20 6.37 0.39 4.58
CA ARG A 20 6.79 1.75 4.23
C ARG A 20 6.78 2.67 5.43
N ARG A 21 5.68 2.68 6.20
CA ARG A 21 5.58 3.46 7.46
C ARG A 21 6.66 3.11 8.48
N LYS A 22 7.13 1.86 8.50
CA LYS A 22 8.22 1.41 9.38
C LYS A 22 9.62 1.73 8.84
N VAL A 23 9.84 1.55 7.54
CA VAL A 23 11.18 1.58 6.92
C VAL A 23 11.55 2.99 6.45
N TYR A 24 10.63 3.74 5.86
CA TYR A 24 10.92 5.03 5.24
C TYR A 24 11.45 6.07 6.21
N PRO A 25 10.97 6.19 7.47
CA PRO A 25 11.56 7.10 8.44
C PRO A 25 13.07 6.86 8.65
N ARG A 26 13.49 5.58 8.66
CA ARG A 26 14.92 5.23 8.76
C ARG A 26 15.68 5.62 7.49
N GLN A 27 15.09 5.43 6.32
CA GLN A 27 15.72 5.82 5.04
C GLN A 27 15.86 7.34 4.92
N VAL A 28 14.85 8.10 5.34
CA VAL A 28 14.88 9.57 5.40
C VAL A 28 15.94 10.06 6.37
N LYS A 29 16.00 9.49 7.58
CA LYS A 29 17.06 9.82 8.56
C LYS A 29 18.46 9.52 8.02
N ALA A 30 18.61 8.44 7.25
CA ALA A 30 19.86 8.07 6.58
C ALA A 30 20.15 8.87 5.30
N ARG A 31 19.31 9.87 4.94
CA ARG A 31 19.38 10.68 3.72
C ARG A 31 19.37 9.86 2.42
N ARG A 32 18.79 8.65 2.45
CA ARG A 32 18.62 7.78 1.27
C ARG A 32 17.30 8.02 0.53
N MET A 33 16.42 8.81 1.11
CA MET A 33 15.09 9.15 0.60
C MET A 33 14.71 10.54 1.14
N LYS A 34 13.96 11.35 0.38
CA LYS A 34 13.42 12.61 0.89
C LYS A 34 12.11 12.35 1.62
N GLN A 35 11.80 13.18 2.62
CA GLN A 35 10.52 13.09 3.34
C GLN A 35 9.32 13.20 2.38
N ALA A 36 9.38 14.14 1.43
CA ALA A 36 8.31 14.34 0.44
C ALA A 36 8.07 13.09 -0.42
N ASP A 37 9.14 12.38 -0.82
CA ASP A 37 9.03 11.15 -1.60
C ASP A 37 8.41 10.03 -0.76
N ALA A 38 8.84 9.90 0.50
CA ALA A 38 8.27 8.94 1.45
C ALA A 38 6.77 9.17 1.67
N ASP A 39 6.37 10.43 1.88
CA ASP A 39 4.98 10.81 2.11
C ASP A 39 4.12 10.55 0.87
N HIS A 40 4.63 10.91 -0.32
CA HIS A 40 3.95 10.64 -1.59
C HIS A 40 3.73 9.14 -1.80
N GLU A 41 4.76 8.32 -1.63
CA GLU A 41 4.66 6.88 -1.81
C GLU A 41 3.75 6.19 -0.79
N ILE A 42 3.68 6.71 0.44
CA ILE A 42 2.72 6.23 1.45
C ILE A 42 1.30 6.61 1.04
N ALA A 43 1.08 7.84 0.57
CA ALA A 43 -0.24 8.30 0.12
C ALA A 43 -0.75 7.48 -1.08
N VAL A 44 0.11 7.23 -2.08
CA VAL A 44 -0.23 6.39 -3.23
C VAL A 44 -0.61 4.97 -2.80
N MET A 45 0.18 4.34 -1.91
CA MET A 45 -0.11 2.99 -1.45
C MET A 45 -1.39 2.92 -0.59
N GLN A 46 -1.68 3.97 0.17
CA GLN A 46 -2.92 4.11 0.93
C GLN A 46 -4.13 4.17 -0.02
N ALA A 47 -4.07 4.98 -1.08
CA ALA A 47 -5.13 5.06 -2.09
C ALA A 47 -5.36 3.70 -2.79
N ILE A 48 -4.29 2.98 -3.14
CA ILE A 48 -4.42 1.62 -3.71
C ILE A 48 -5.14 0.68 -2.73
N ALA A 49 -4.81 0.73 -1.44
CA ALA A 49 -5.49 -0.11 -0.45
C ALA A 49 -6.99 0.22 -0.37
N GLU A 50 -7.34 1.51 -0.41
CA GLU A 50 -8.72 1.99 -0.42
C GLU A 50 -9.49 1.54 -1.67
N ASP A 51 -8.90 1.65 -2.86
CA ASP A 51 -9.51 1.19 -4.12
C ASP A 51 -9.94 -0.28 -4.05
N TYR A 52 -9.11 -1.14 -3.43
CA TYR A 52 -9.45 -2.56 -3.28
C TYR A 52 -10.40 -2.83 -2.11
N ALA A 53 -10.43 -1.99 -1.08
CA ALA A 53 -11.41 -2.09 -0.01
C ALA A 53 -12.81 -1.73 -0.52
N GLU A 54 -12.94 -0.67 -1.32
CA GLU A 54 -14.22 -0.28 -1.93
C GLU A 54 -14.73 -1.34 -2.93
N ARG A 55 -13.84 -1.95 -3.71
CA ARG A 55 -14.20 -3.06 -4.61
C ARG A 55 -14.69 -4.30 -3.88
N ASP A 56 -14.13 -4.58 -2.70
CA ASP A 56 -14.58 -5.67 -1.83
C ASP A 56 -15.99 -5.38 -1.29
N LEU A 57 -16.29 -4.12 -0.95
CA LEU A 57 -17.60 -3.69 -0.44
C LEU A 57 -18.69 -3.64 -1.52
N LEU A 58 -18.35 -3.31 -2.76
CA LEU A 58 -19.29 -3.24 -3.88
C LEU A 58 -19.53 -4.59 -4.58
N GLY A 59 -19.03 -5.69 -4.01
CA GLY A 59 -19.23 -7.03 -4.55
C GLY A 59 -18.62 -7.22 -5.93
N GLY A 60 -17.41 -6.67 -6.14
CA GLY A 60 -16.65 -6.88 -7.37
C GLY A 60 -16.37 -8.37 -7.57
N THR A 61 -17.26 -9.03 -8.30
CA THR A 61 -17.16 -10.44 -8.70
C THR A 61 -15.88 -10.67 -9.48
N ASP A 62 -15.15 -11.70 -9.05
CA ASP A 62 -14.01 -12.29 -9.73
C ASP A 62 -14.34 -12.71 -11.18
#